data_AF-A0A9N8DB73-F1
#
_entry.id   AF-A0A9N8DB73-F1
#
_cell.length_a   1.000
_cell.length_b   1.000
_cell.length_c   1.000
_cell.angle_alpha   90.00
_cell.angle_beta   90.00
_cell.angle_gamma   90.00
#
_symmetry.space_group_name_H-M   'P 1'
#
loop_
_entity.id
_entity.type
_entity.pdbx_description
1 polymer ?
#
loop_
_entity_poly.entity_id
_entity_poly.type
_entity_poly.pdbx_seq_one_letter_code
_entity_poly.pdbx_strand_id
1 'polypeptide(L)'
;MDWIAYTSELNGQGVQLLGFGDDALALEYFKVALETISYVANACNENGGSVPKMMPPVPRNLHLVAPKTASVGAPNLTPPMAATDAPQYRPHETESTSAAEPWIHSASVKNGGDNHFVYTKALTFTSTPVLSPANISFYIGVIEFNMGLTLHFLSRRLGEKFLFSALTVYDFSLEHIKNSGYGIECSKLLLFAALNNKAALLYDLSSYETARDVLTSLLDSIHNCKKAGILSSIDDQDLEGFLFNVMLLRGATIAPAA
;
A
#
# COMPACT_ATOMS: atom_id res chain seq x y z
N MET A 1 20.27 3.55 -14.30
CA MET A 1 19.62 3.16 -13.04
C MET A 1 18.13 3.30 -13.27
N ASP A 2 17.34 2.29 -12.92
CA ASP A 2 15.88 2.34 -13.06
C ASP A 2 15.30 3.11 -11.86
N TRP A 3 14.74 4.29 -12.13
CA TRP A 3 14.18 5.18 -11.13
C TRP A 3 12.94 4.61 -10.44
N ILE A 4 12.16 3.78 -11.14
CA ILE A 4 10.98 3.14 -10.58
C ILE A 4 11.40 2.02 -9.65
N ALA A 5 12.40 1.23 -10.02
CA ALA A 5 12.98 0.22 -9.14
C ALA A 5 13.55 0.85 -7.86
N TYR A 6 14.26 1.97 -7.96
CA TYR A 6 14.78 2.69 -6.80
C TYR A 6 13.65 3.26 -5.91
N THR A 7 12.60 3.82 -6.51
CA THR A 7 11.42 4.31 -5.78
C THR A 7 10.71 3.16 -5.04
N SER A 8 10.54 2.02 -5.72
CA SER A 8 9.97 0.79 -5.15
C SER A 8 10.80 0.30 -3.97
N GLU A 9 12.13 0.33 -4.07
CA GLU A 9 13.04 -0.05 -2.99
C GLU A 9 12.91 0.87 -1.77
N LEU A 10 12.88 2.20 -1.99
CA LEU A 10 12.66 3.17 -0.91
C LEU A 10 11.32 2.95 -0.21
N ASN A 11 10.24 2.76 -0.98
CA ASN A 11 8.93 2.44 -0.42
C ASN A 11 8.97 1.13 0.36
N GLY A 12 9.62 0.09 -0.16
CA GLY A 12 9.81 -1.19 0.52
C GLY A 12 10.55 -1.07 1.85
N GLN A 13 11.59 -0.23 1.92
CA GLN A 13 12.30 0.05 3.18
C GLN A 13 11.40 0.78 4.19
N GLY A 14 10.61 1.76 3.72
CA GLY A 14 9.60 2.40 4.55
C GLY A 14 8.57 1.40 5.11
N VAL A 15 8.09 0.46 4.30
CA VAL A 15 7.18 -0.61 4.73
C VAL A 15 7.81 -1.48 5.82
N GLN A 16 9.07 -1.88 5.66
CA GLN A 16 9.77 -2.68 6.67
C GLN A 16 9.91 -1.92 8.00
N LEU A 17 10.31 -0.65 7.94
CA LEU A 17 10.46 0.20 9.13
C LEU A 17 9.14 0.43 9.85
N LEU A 18 8.05 0.62 9.10
CA LEU A 18 6.71 0.70 9.67
C LEU A 18 6.34 -0.59 10.41
N GLY A 19 6.66 -1.75 9.83
CA GLY A 19 6.47 -3.05 10.47
C GLY A 19 7.29 -3.24 11.76
N PHE A 20 8.44 -2.55 11.88
CA PHE A 20 9.23 -2.52 13.11
C PHE A 20 8.77 -1.45 14.13
N GLY A 21 7.79 -0.61 13.77
CA GLY A 21 7.30 0.49 14.61
C GLY A 21 8.19 1.73 14.62
N ASP A 22 9.10 1.88 13.66
CA ASP A 22 9.90 3.11 13.46
C ASP A 22 9.20 4.04 12.45
N ASP A 23 8.06 4.59 12.87
CA ASP A 23 7.18 5.37 12.00
C ASP A 23 7.82 6.68 11.54
N ALA A 24 8.70 7.27 12.35
CA ALA A 24 9.39 8.50 11.99
C ALA A 24 10.34 8.25 10.81
N LEU A 25 11.17 7.20 10.91
CA LEU A 25 12.08 6.85 9.81
C LEU A 25 11.33 6.32 8.59
N ALA A 26 10.27 5.53 8.79
CA ALA A 26 9.40 5.08 7.70
C ALA A 26 8.83 6.25 6.90
N LEU A 27 8.35 7.30 7.58
CA LEU A 27 7.83 8.50 6.94
C LEU A 27 8.88 9.23 6.11
N GLU A 28 10.13 9.29 6.56
CA GLU A 28 11.23 9.88 5.78
C GLU A 28 11.52 9.07 4.51
N TYR A 29 11.51 7.74 4.57
CA TYR A 29 11.65 6.88 3.38
C TYR A 29 10.52 7.10 2.38
N PHE A 30 9.27 7.18 2.85
CA PHE A 30 8.14 7.44 1.96
C PHE A 30 8.20 8.83 1.32
N LYS A 31 8.63 9.87 2.06
CA LYS A 31 8.85 11.21 1.48
C LYS A 31 9.88 11.19 0.36
N VAL A 32 11.03 10.53 0.58
CA VAL A 32 12.07 10.44 -0.47
C VAL A 32 11.59 9.63 -1.66
N ALA A 33 10.81 8.56 -1.44
CA ALA A 33 10.17 7.83 -2.53
C ALA A 33 9.23 8.75 -3.32
N LEU A 34 8.39 9.54 -2.64
CA LEU A 34 7.45 10.48 -3.25
C LEU A 34 8.16 11.59 -4.05
N GLU A 35 9.22 12.17 -3.49
CA GLU A 35 10.06 13.17 -4.19
C GLU A 35 10.71 12.58 -5.44
N THR A 36 11.21 11.35 -5.34
CA THR A 36 11.85 10.64 -6.45
C THR A 36 10.86 10.39 -7.58
N ILE A 37 9.68 9.84 -7.29
CA ILE A 37 8.68 9.56 -8.33
C ILE A 37 8.08 10.85 -8.92
N SER A 38 7.92 11.90 -8.12
CA SER A 38 7.45 13.21 -8.61
C SER A 38 8.46 13.84 -9.58
N TYR A 39 9.75 13.70 -9.30
CA TYR A 39 10.80 14.13 -10.20
C TYR A 39 10.74 13.40 -11.55
N VAL A 40 10.52 12.07 -11.51
CA VAL A 40 10.32 11.26 -12.73
C VAL A 40 9.07 11.71 -13.49
N ALA A 41 7.96 11.93 -12.79
CA ALA A 41 6.69 12.37 -13.37
C ALA A 41 6.85 13.70 -14.13
N ASN A 42 7.52 14.68 -13.52
CA ASN A 42 7.78 15.98 -14.14
C ASN A 42 8.68 15.85 -15.38
N ALA A 43 9.73 15.04 -15.30
CA ALA A 43 10.62 14.84 -16.45
C ALA A 43 9.93 14.14 -17.63
N CYS A 44 9.00 13.21 -17.36
CA CYS A 44 8.18 12.59 -18.40
C CYS A 44 7.28 13.61 -19.12
N ASN A 45 6.77 14.61 -18.39
CA ASN A 45 5.92 15.66 -18.96
C ASN A 45 6.72 16.72 -19.75
N GLU A 46 7.91 17.10 -19.29
CA GLU A 46 8.68 18.21 -19.87
C GLU A 46 9.61 17.80 -21.01
N ASN A 47 10.23 16.61 -20.94
CA ASN A 47 11.35 16.24 -21.83
C ASN A 47 11.02 15.16 -22.87
N GLY A 48 9.77 15.09 -23.31
CA GLY A 48 9.33 14.11 -24.32
C GLY A 48 9.61 12.65 -23.92
N GLY A 49 9.58 12.35 -22.61
CA GLY A 49 9.81 11.00 -22.07
C GLY A 49 11.26 10.64 -21.72
N SER A 50 12.24 11.55 -21.86
CA SER A 50 13.61 11.26 -21.42
C SER A 50 13.79 11.46 -19.92
N VAL A 51 14.05 10.36 -19.20
CA VAL A 51 14.23 10.38 -17.73
C VAL A 51 15.61 10.98 -17.39
N PRO A 52 15.73 11.82 -16.35
CA PRO A 52 16.98 12.49 -16.04
C PRO A 52 18.08 11.49 -15.63
N LYS A 53 19.33 11.81 -15.97
CA LYS A 53 20.48 10.93 -15.69
C LYS A 53 21.03 11.06 -14.27
N MET A 54 20.69 12.12 -13.54
CA MET A 54 21.27 12.43 -12.23
C MET A 54 20.24 12.26 -11.11
N MET A 55 20.64 11.56 -10.05
CA MET A 55 19.85 11.28 -8.86
C MET A 55 19.64 12.56 -8.02
N PRO A 56 18.44 12.83 -7.49
CA PRO A 56 18.33 13.80 -6.41
C PRO A 56 19.20 13.32 -5.25
N PRO A 57 19.84 14.24 -4.52
CA PRO A 57 20.68 13.87 -3.39
C PRO A 57 19.84 13.14 -2.34
N VAL A 58 20.21 11.89 -2.04
CA VAL A 58 19.61 11.14 -0.94
C VAL A 58 19.89 11.90 0.36
N PRO A 59 18.89 12.13 1.23
CA PRO A 59 19.13 12.73 2.53
C PRO A 59 20.22 11.96 3.27
N ARG A 60 21.28 12.65 3.71
CA ARG A 60 22.49 12.05 4.30
C ARG A 60 22.23 11.13 5.51
N ASN A 61 21.04 11.21 6.10
CA ASN A 61 20.63 10.45 7.27
C ASN A 61 19.94 9.12 6.93
N LEU A 62 19.61 8.87 5.66
CA LEU A 62 19.04 7.62 5.18
C LEU A 62 20.16 6.68 4.73
N HIS A 63 20.81 6.02 5.69
CA HIS A 63 21.60 4.84 5.35
C HIS A 63 20.63 3.72 5.04
N LEU A 64 20.69 3.16 3.82
CA LEU A 64 19.97 1.94 3.47
C LEU A 64 20.13 0.93 4.60
N VAL A 65 19.05 0.68 5.34
CA VAL A 65 19.06 -0.33 6.38
C VAL A 65 19.18 -1.65 5.66
N ALA A 66 20.38 -2.24 5.69
CA ALA A 66 20.56 -3.59 5.17
C ALA A 66 19.52 -4.48 5.84
N PRO A 67 18.77 -5.29 5.08
CA PRO A 67 17.77 -6.17 5.66
C PRO A 67 18.48 -7.03 6.71
N LYS A 68 18.13 -6.82 7.98
CA LYS A 68 18.60 -7.69 9.05
C LYS A 68 17.99 -9.05 8.76
N THR A 69 18.76 -9.92 8.10
CA THR A 69 18.43 -11.33 7.99
C THR A 69 18.32 -11.84 9.42
N ALA A 70 17.08 -12.00 9.90
CA ALA A 70 16.83 -12.74 11.10
C ALA A 70 17.38 -14.16 10.84
N SER A 71 18.57 -14.42 11.36
CA SER A 71 19.15 -15.76 11.44
C SER A 71 18.25 -16.57 12.37
N VAL A 72 17.15 -17.08 11.83
CA VAL A 72 16.37 -18.15 12.45
C VAL A 72 17.34 -19.32 12.56
N GLY A 73 17.74 -19.65 13.80
CA GLY A 73 18.62 -20.77 14.07
C GLY A 73 18.09 -22.02 13.40
N ALA A 74 18.86 -22.55 12.45
CA ALA A 74 18.53 -23.78 11.78
C ALA A 74 18.47 -24.93 12.81
N PRO A 75 17.37 -25.69 12.90
CA PRO A 75 17.39 -26.95 13.60
C PRO A 75 18.24 -27.94 12.80
N ASN A 76 19.26 -28.45 13.48
CA ASN A 76 20.17 -29.49 12.99
C ASN A 76 19.36 -30.77 12.71
N LEU A 77 19.11 -31.09 11.45
CA LEU A 77 18.49 -32.36 11.03
C LEU A 77 19.45 -33.11 10.11
N THR A 78 20.02 -34.17 10.67
CA THR A 78 20.72 -35.25 9.97
C THR A 78 19.81 -35.94 8.94
N PRO A 79 20.31 -36.28 7.73
CA PRO A 79 19.53 -36.96 6.70
C PRO A 79 19.65 -38.50 6.79
N PRO A 80 18.62 -39.28 6.42
CA PRO A 80 18.80 -40.65 5.98
C PRO A 80 18.83 -40.73 4.45
N MET A 81 19.79 -41.51 3.95
CA MET A 81 19.96 -41.88 2.55
C MET A 81 18.87 -42.86 2.10
N ALA A 82 18.35 -42.69 0.88
CA ALA A 82 17.95 -43.78 -0.01
C ALA A 82 17.88 -43.31 -1.48
N ALA A 83 18.46 -44.11 -2.38
CA ALA A 83 18.40 -44.04 -3.84
C ALA A 83 16.98 -44.39 -4.36
N THR A 84 16.53 -44.21 -5.61
CA THR A 84 17.13 -44.34 -6.94
C THR A 84 16.10 -43.84 -7.99
N ASP A 85 16.58 -43.56 -9.22
CA ASP A 85 15.92 -43.71 -10.54
C ASP A 85 15.29 -42.52 -11.32
N ALA A 86 16.01 -42.25 -12.42
CA ALA A 86 15.62 -41.94 -13.81
C ALA A 86 15.08 -40.55 -14.23
N PRO A 87 15.56 -40.00 -15.38
CA PRO A 87 15.18 -38.69 -15.88
C PRO A 87 13.99 -38.76 -16.84
N GLN A 88 12.94 -37.98 -16.57
CA GLN A 88 11.89 -37.69 -17.55
C GLN A 88 12.10 -36.30 -18.14
N TYR A 89 12.46 -36.30 -19.42
CA TYR A 89 12.52 -35.13 -20.29
C TYR A 89 11.10 -34.63 -20.57
N ARG A 90 10.77 -33.39 -20.19
CA ARG A 90 9.55 -32.70 -20.62
C ARG A 90 9.91 -31.57 -21.59
N PRO A 91 9.15 -31.38 -22.68
CA PRO A 91 9.43 -30.35 -23.67
C PRO A 91 9.16 -28.95 -23.10
N HIS A 92 9.98 -28.00 -23.55
CA HIS A 92 9.81 -26.57 -23.35
C HIS A 92 8.38 -26.12 -23.65
N GLU A 93 7.66 -25.71 -22.60
CA GLU A 93 6.55 -24.79 -22.73
C GLU A 93 7.12 -23.40 -22.95
N THR A 94 6.67 -22.77 -24.03
CA THR A 94 6.96 -21.40 -24.39
C THR A 94 6.42 -20.50 -23.29
N GLU A 95 7.30 -19.95 -22.45
CA GLU A 95 6.98 -18.86 -21.53
C GLU A 95 6.45 -17.69 -22.35
N SER A 96 5.13 -17.57 -22.42
CA SER A 96 4.48 -16.31 -22.73
C SER A 96 4.94 -15.32 -21.68
N THR A 97 5.84 -14.42 -22.08
CA THR A 97 6.23 -13.22 -21.35
C THR A 97 5.01 -12.32 -21.19
N SER A 98 4.12 -12.68 -20.27
CA SER A 98 3.12 -11.78 -19.72
C SER A 98 3.88 -10.66 -19.01
N ALA A 99 3.61 -9.41 -19.41
CA ALA A 99 4.23 -8.25 -18.78
C ALA A 99 3.92 -8.30 -17.28
N ALA A 100 4.96 -8.36 -16.43
CA ALA A 100 4.79 -8.46 -14.99
C ALA A 100 3.94 -7.28 -14.50
N GLU A 101 2.73 -7.56 -14.02
CA GLU A 101 1.87 -6.57 -13.39
C GLU A 101 2.49 -6.11 -12.06
N PRO A 102 2.16 -4.90 -11.55
CA PRO A 102 2.60 -4.48 -10.23
C PRO A 102 1.95 -5.35 -9.14
N TRP A 103 2.76 -6.02 -8.31
CA TRP A 103 2.26 -6.80 -7.17
C TRP A 103 2.37 -6.01 -5.87
N ILE A 104 1.34 -6.13 -5.02
CA ILE A 104 1.32 -5.58 -3.67
C ILE A 104 1.64 -6.67 -2.63
N HIS A 105 2.64 -6.43 -1.79
CA HIS A 105 2.85 -7.20 -0.55
C HIS A 105 2.36 -6.40 0.65
N SER A 106 1.88 -7.11 1.68
CA SER A 106 1.26 -6.53 2.88
C SER A 106 2.00 -6.99 4.15
N ALA A 107 2.26 -6.09 5.10
CA ALA A 107 2.82 -6.41 6.42
C ALA A 107 1.83 -6.03 7.55
N SER A 108 1.39 -6.99 8.38
CA SER A 108 0.34 -6.76 9.39
C SER A 108 0.85 -6.11 10.68
N VAL A 109 0.13 -5.11 11.20
CA VAL A 109 0.31 -4.53 12.54
C VAL A 109 -0.91 -4.85 13.40
N LYS A 110 -0.70 -5.32 14.65
CA LYS A 110 -1.78 -5.66 15.60
C LYS A 110 -2.46 -4.40 16.15
N ASN A 111 -3.77 -4.25 15.93
CA ASN A 111 -4.59 -3.24 16.62
C ASN A 111 -5.13 -3.79 17.94
N GLY A 112 -5.03 -2.99 19.00
CA GLY A 112 -5.67 -3.24 20.29
C GLY A 112 -6.74 -2.19 20.58
N GLY A 113 -8.01 -2.60 20.71
CA GLY A 113 -9.06 -1.81 21.37
C GLY A 113 -9.95 -0.92 20.52
N ASP A 114 -9.80 -0.88 19.19
CA ASP A 114 -10.60 0.02 18.37
C ASP A 114 -12.02 -0.51 18.10
N ASN A 115 -13.00 0.40 18.14
CA ASN A 115 -14.39 0.10 17.78
C ASN A 115 -14.59 -0.10 16.26
N HIS A 116 -13.58 0.12 15.43
CA HIS A 116 -13.65 0.04 13.98
C HIS A 116 -12.39 -0.62 13.41
N PHE A 117 -12.52 -1.22 12.23
CA PHE A 117 -11.42 -1.85 11.51
C PHE A 117 -10.54 -0.80 10.81
N VAL A 118 -9.24 -0.79 11.08
CA VAL A 118 -8.27 -0.02 10.30
C VAL A 118 -7.38 -1.00 9.56
N TYR A 119 -7.27 -0.83 8.25
CA TYR A 119 -6.38 -1.63 7.45
C TYR A 119 -4.94 -1.23 7.75
N THR A 120 -4.20 -2.14 8.39
CA THR A 120 -2.89 -1.85 8.97
C THR A 120 -1.71 -2.28 8.10
N LYS A 121 -1.99 -2.85 6.92
CA LYS A 121 -0.97 -3.44 6.06
C LYS A 121 -0.41 -2.38 5.10
N ALA A 122 0.85 -2.01 5.25
CA ALA A 122 1.51 -1.17 4.25
C ALA A 122 1.76 -1.94 2.95
N LEU A 123 1.76 -1.23 1.83
CA LEU A 123 1.72 -1.79 0.48
C LEU A 123 3.02 -1.51 -0.29
N THR A 124 3.56 -2.53 -0.94
CA THR A 124 4.68 -2.37 -1.89
C THR A 124 4.19 -2.37 -3.33
N PHE A 125 5.05 -2.02 -4.29
CA PHE A 125 4.79 -2.23 -5.72
C PHE A 125 6.08 -2.63 -6.41
N THR A 126 6.00 -3.36 -7.51
CA THR A 126 7.14 -3.72 -8.35
C THR A 126 7.25 -2.78 -9.55
N SER A 127 8.48 -2.54 -10.01
CA SER A 127 8.72 -1.78 -11.25
C SER A 127 8.13 -2.53 -12.44
N THR A 128 7.29 -1.84 -13.23
CA THR A 128 6.86 -2.35 -14.53
C THR A 128 7.74 -1.74 -15.63
N PRO A 129 8.00 -2.49 -16.72
CA PRO A 129 8.86 -2.01 -17.81
C PRO A 129 8.24 -0.83 -18.58
N VAL A 130 6.93 -0.63 -18.47
CA VAL A 130 6.20 0.42 -19.19
C VAL A 130 5.87 1.56 -18.24
N LEU A 131 6.55 2.68 -18.42
CA LEU A 131 6.27 3.91 -17.70
C LEU A 131 5.13 4.66 -18.38
N SER A 132 3.93 4.56 -17.82
CA SER A 132 2.75 5.31 -18.25
C SER A 132 2.34 6.31 -17.16
N PRO A 133 1.65 7.42 -17.51
CA PRO A 133 1.10 8.34 -16.51
C PRO A 133 0.21 7.63 -15.49
N ALA A 134 -0.57 6.64 -15.94
CA ALA A 134 -1.43 5.83 -15.07
C ALA A 134 -0.62 5.02 -14.04
N ASN A 135 0.49 4.40 -14.46
CA ASN A 135 1.38 3.66 -13.56
C ASN A 135 2.07 4.59 -12.56
N ILE A 136 2.52 5.77 -13.01
CA ILE A 136 3.10 6.79 -12.13
C ILE A 136 2.09 7.23 -11.07
N SER A 137 0.86 7.56 -11.47
CA SER A 137 -0.20 7.91 -10.53
C SER A 137 -0.48 6.77 -9.55
N PHE A 138 -0.52 5.52 -10.01
CA PHE A 138 -0.68 4.38 -9.10
C PHE A 138 0.47 4.28 -8.08
N TYR A 139 1.72 4.42 -8.49
CA TYR A 139 2.88 4.37 -7.57
C TYR A 139 2.85 5.50 -6.54
N ILE A 140 2.52 6.72 -6.97
CA ILE A 140 2.31 7.86 -6.06
C ILE A 140 1.22 7.52 -5.05
N GLY A 141 0.08 7.02 -5.52
CA GLY A 141 -1.05 6.65 -4.66
C GLY A 141 -0.69 5.59 -3.61
N VAL A 142 0.16 4.61 -3.94
CA VAL A 142 0.67 3.61 -2.98
C VAL A 142 1.54 4.27 -1.90
N ILE A 143 2.48 5.13 -2.31
CA ILE A 143 3.40 5.82 -1.38
C ILE A 143 2.61 6.73 -0.44
N GLU A 144 1.68 7.52 -0.98
CA GLU A 144 0.80 8.39 -0.20
C GLU A 144 -0.07 7.58 0.77
N PHE A 145 -0.64 6.46 0.33
CA PHE A 145 -1.39 5.57 1.24
C PHE A 145 -0.53 5.13 2.42
N ASN A 146 0.71 4.69 2.20
CA ASN A 146 1.61 4.29 3.27
C ASN A 146 2.00 5.46 4.20
N MET A 147 2.18 6.66 3.64
CA MET A 147 2.36 7.88 4.44
C MET A 147 1.12 8.17 5.31
N GLY A 148 -0.08 8.10 4.74
CA GLY A 148 -1.34 8.28 5.45
C GLY A 148 -1.53 7.26 6.57
N LEU A 149 -1.16 6.00 6.33
CA LEU A 149 -1.15 4.94 7.34
C LEU A 149 -0.18 5.25 8.49
N THR A 150 1.04 5.66 8.16
CA THR A 150 2.06 6.03 9.15
C THR A 150 1.63 7.20 10.01
N LEU A 151 1.04 8.24 9.39
CA LEU A 151 0.50 9.41 10.08
C LEU A 151 -0.69 9.05 10.98
N HIS A 152 -1.54 8.11 10.54
CA HIS A 152 -2.63 7.58 11.37
C HIS A 152 -2.08 6.82 12.60
N PHE A 153 -1.03 6.02 12.46
CA PHE A 153 -0.40 5.39 13.64
C PHE A 153 0.31 6.39 14.56
N LEU A 154 0.90 7.45 13.99
CA LEU A 154 1.47 8.55 14.77
C LEU A 154 0.39 9.33 15.51
N SER A 155 -0.79 9.56 14.93
CA SER A 155 -1.86 10.32 15.58
C SER A 155 -2.36 9.64 16.85
N ARG A 156 -2.47 8.31 16.84
CA ARG A 156 -2.88 7.51 18.00
C ARG A 156 -1.91 7.58 19.17
N ARG A 157 -0.63 7.88 18.92
CA ARG A 157 0.43 7.92 19.94
C ARG A 157 0.85 9.34 20.33
N LEU A 158 0.84 10.26 19.37
CA LEU A 158 1.40 11.60 19.51
C LEU A 158 0.34 12.72 19.40
N GLY A 159 -0.92 12.36 19.17
CA GLY A 159 -2.07 13.26 19.23
C GLY A 159 -2.63 13.70 17.87
N GLU A 160 -3.71 14.47 17.96
CA GLU A 160 -4.63 14.79 16.85
C GLU A 160 -4.00 15.56 15.68
N LYS A 161 -2.87 16.25 15.89
CA LYS A 161 -2.20 17.03 14.83
C LYS A 161 -1.87 16.18 13.58
N PHE A 162 -1.64 14.88 13.76
CA PHE A 162 -1.36 13.96 12.66
C PHE A 162 -2.64 13.42 12.00
N LEU A 163 -3.82 13.53 12.63
CA LEU A 163 -5.10 13.09 12.04
C LEU A 163 -5.42 13.87 10.77
N PHE A 164 -5.33 15.20 10.83
CA PHE A 164 -5.60 16.06 9.66
C PHE A 164 -4.60 15.81 8.54
N SER A 165 -3.31 15.64 8.86
CA SER A 165 -2.30 15.28 7.86
C SER A 165 -2.57 13.92 7.23
N ALA A 166 -2.94 12.91 8.03
CA ALA A 166 -3.31 11.59 7.51
C ALA A 166 -4.52 11.69 6.59
N LEU A 167 -5.55 12.44 6.98
CA LEU A 167 -6.76 12.65 6.18
C LEU A 167 -6.44 13.30 4.82
N THR A 168 -5.66 14.39 4.83
CA THR A 168 -5.21 15.07 3.59
C THR A 168 -4.41 14.13 2.68
N VAL A 169 -3.53 13.31 3.25
CA VAL A 169 -2.72 12.37 2.47
C VAL A 169 -3.58 11.24 1.88
N TYR A 170 -4.60 10.75 2.60
CA TYR A 170 -5.56 9.82 2.03
C TYR A 170 -6.36 10.43 0.88
N ASP A 171 -6.70 11.73 0.93
CA ASP A 171 -7.35 12.41 -0.19
C ASP A 171 -6.48 12.43 -1.43
N PHE A 172 -5.19 12.77 -1.30
CA PHE A 172 -4.24 12.71 -2.42
C PHE A 172 -4.10 11.29 -2.97
N SER A 173 -3.99 10.29 -2.09
CA SER A 173 -3.91 8.89 -2.51
C SER A 173 -5.12 8.48 -3.34
N LEU A 174 -6.34 8.83 -2.89
CA LEU A 174 -7.59 8.55 -3.62
C LEU A 174 -7.65 9.25 -4.97
N GLU A 175 -7.17 10.49 -5.06
CA GLU A 175 -7.08 11.22 -6.32
C GLU A 175 -6.12 10.53 -7.31
N HIS A 176 -4.94 10.13 -6.84
CA HIS A 176 -3.96 9.42 -7.66
C HIS A 176 -4.43 8.03 -8.10
N ILE A 177 -5.13 7.29 -7.24
CA ILE A 177 -5.77 6.02 -7.60
C ILE A 177 -6.79 6.24 -8.71
N LYS A 178 -7.63 7.27 -8.61
CA LYS A 178 -8.60 7.61 -9.65
C LYS A 178 -7.91 7.94 -10.97
N ASN A 179 -6.82 8.72 -10.93
CA ASN A 179 -6.06 9.11 -12.12
C ASN A 179 -5.32 7.92 -12.77
N SER A 180 -5.06 6.84 -12.04
CA SER A 180 -4.51 5.59 -12.58
C SER A 180 -5.50 4.80 -13.47
N GLY A 181 -6.78 5.19 -13.50
CA GLY A 181 -7.80 4.56 -14.34
C GLY A 181 -8.32 3.21 -13.81
N TYR A 182 -7.91 2.81 -12.60
CA TYR A 182 -8.32 1.56 -11.93
C TYR A 182 -8.09 0.25 -12.71
N GLY A 183 -7.32 0.29 -13.80
CA GLY A 183 -7.06 -0.86 -14.66
C GLY A 183 -6.07 -1.86 -14.07
N ILE A 184 -5.35 -1.46 -13.03
CA ILE A 184 -4.41 -2.31 -12.29
C ILE A 184 -5.21 -3.05 -11.22
N GLU A 185 -5.22 -4.38 -11.20
CA GLU A 185 -6.01 -5.15 -10.21
C GLU A 185 -5.69 -4.74 -8.76
N CYS A 186 -4.40 -4.53 -8.48
CA CYS A 186 -3.90 -4.06 -7.19
C CYS A 186 -4.44 -2.67 -6.76
N SER A 187 -4.94 -1.86 -7.69
CA SER A 187 -5.57 -0.56 -7.37
C SER A 187 -6.85 -0.70 -6.54
N LYS A 188 -7.51 -1.87 -6.57
CA LYS A 188 -8.77 -2.11 -5.85
C LYS A 188 -8.54 -2.27 -4.35
N LEU A 189 -7.56 -3.07 -3.95
CA LEU A 189 -7.17 -3.19 -2.55
C LEU A 189 -6.74 -1.83 -1.99
N LEU A 190 -5.91 -1.11 -2.73
CA LEU A 190 -5.47 0.23 -2.37
C LEU A 190 -6.65 1.20 -2.20
N LEU A 191 -7.60 1.21 -3.14
CA LEU A 191 -8.83 2.00 -3.04
C LEU A 191 -9.63 1.65 -1.79
N PHE A 192 -9.83 0.36 -1.51
CA PHE A 192 -10.64 -0.09 -0.37
C PHE A 192 -9.97 0.29 0.95
N ALA A 193 -8.67 0.04 1.06
CA ALA A 193 -7.88 0.40 2.23
C ALA A 193 -7.90 1.92 2.49
N ALA A 194 -7.69 2.73 1.45
CA ALA A 194 -7.70 4.19 1.56
C ALA A 194 -9.09 4.73 1.98
N LEU A 195 -10.18 4.27 1.34
CA LEU A 195 -11.54 4.67 1.72
C LEU A 195 -11.89 4.22 3.14
N ASN A 196 -11.57 2.98 3.51
CA ASN A 196 -11.81 2.44 4.84
C ASN A 196 -11.09 3.25 5.93
N ASN A 197 -9.79 3.49 5.75
CA ASN A 197 -8.99 4.21 6.73
C ASN A 197 -9.36 5.70 6.80
N LYS A 198 -9.75 6.30 5.68
CA LYS A 198 -10.32 7.66 5.65
C LYS A 198 -11.62 7.74 6.45
N ALA A 199 -12.54 6.78 6.27
CA ALA A 199 -13.79 6.74 7.03
C ALA A 199 -13.55 6.58 8.53
N ALA A 200 -12.61 5.72 8.92
CA ALA A 200 -12.18 5.55 10.32
C ALA A 200 -11.69 6.87 10.93
N LEU A 201 -10.79 7.59 10.23
CA LEU A 201 -10.30 8.89 10.68
C LEU A 201 -11.41 9.95 10.78
N LEU A 202 -12.32 9.99 9.81
CA LEU A 202 -13.45 10.91 9.85
C LEU A 202 -14.38 10.62 11.03
N TYR A 203 -14.52 9.34 11.39
CA TYR A 203 -15.26 8.94 12.58
C TYR A 203 -14.57 9.42 13.87
N ASP A 204 -13.25 9.25 13.97
CA ASP A 204 -12.45 9.75 15.10
C ASP A 204 -12.52 11.29 15.21
N LEU A 205 -12.63 11.99 14.08
CA LEU A 205 -12.85 13.44 14.00
C LEU A 205 -14.32 13.86 14.20
N SER A 206 -15.21 12.94 14.60
CA SER A 206 -16.65 13.17 14.76
C SER A 206 -17.37 13.71 13.51
N SER A 207 -16.78 13.53 12.33
CA SER A 207 -17.32 13.92 11.03
C SER A 207 -18.17 12.78 10.44
N TYR A 208 -19.19 12.37 11.19
CA TYR A 208 -19.94 11.13 10.96
C TYR A 208 -20.68 11.09 9.60
N GLU A 209 -21.21 12.23 9.15
CA GLU A 209 -21.90 12.31 7.85
C GLU A 209 -20.92 12.03 6.71
N THR A 210 -19.79 12.74 6.68
CA THR A 210 -18.74 12.53 5.67
C THR A 210 -18.15 11.12 5.75
N ALA A 211 -17.99 10.55 6.96
CA ALA A 211 -17.56 9.16 7.12
C ALA A 211 -18.53 8.18 6.44
N ARG A 212 -19.85 8.38 6.58
CA ARG A 212 -20.87 7.54 5.91
C ARG A 212 -20.86 7.69 4.40
N ASP A 213 -20.61 8.88 3.86
CA ASP A 213 -20.49 9.10 2.42
C ASP A 213 -19.28 8.35 1.85
N VAL A 214 -18.16 8.38 2.57
CA VAL A 214 -16.96 7.61 2.21
C VAL A 214 -17.23 6.10 2.26
N LEU A 215 -17.94 5.61 3.29
CA LEU A 215 -18.32 4.18 3.37
C LEU A 215 -19.32 3.75 2.31
N THR A 216 -20.20 4.66 1.88
CA THR A 216 -21.09 4.40 0.74
C THR A 216 -20.27 4.24 -0.55
N SER A 217 -19.29 5.13 -0.75
CA SER A 217 -18.35 5.03 -1.87
C SER A 217 -17.51 3.73 -1.84
N LEU A 218 -17.12 3.29 -0.65
CA LEU A 218 -16.44 2.00 -0.44
C LEU A 218 -17.34 0.82 -0.82
N LEU A 219 -18.58 0.80 -0.33
CA LEU A 219 -19.54 -0.27 -0.63
C LEU A 219 -19.84 -0.35 -2.13
N ASP A 220 -20.05 0.79 -2.79
CA ASP A 220 -20.26 0.84 -4.24
C ASP A 220 -19.04 0.29 -5.00
N SER A 221 -17.83 0.64 -4.55
CA SER A 221 -16.59 0.15 -5.16
C SER A 221 -16.42 -1.37 -5.00
N ILE A 222 -16.73 -1.92 -3.82
CA ILE A 222 -16.74 -3.37 -3.57
C ILE A 222 -17.76 -4.07 -4.46
N HIS A 223 -18.98 -3.51 -4.56
CA HIS A 223 -20.05 -4.09 -5.37
C HIS A 223 -19.70 -4.12 -6.86
N ASN A 224 -19.09 -3.04 -7.37
CA ASN A 224 -18.63 -2.97 -8.75
C ASN A 224 -17.50 -3.99 -9.03
N CYS A 225 -16.56 -4.17 -8.10
CA CYS A 225 -15.51 -5.19 -8.24
C CYS A 225 -16.09 -6.61 -8.21
N LYS A 226 -17.11 -6.85 -7.37
CA LYS A 226 -17.82 -8.15 -7.33
C LYS A 226 -18.46 -8.47 -8.67
N LYS A 227 -19.17 -7.51 -9.26
CA LYS A 227 -19.82 -7.66 -10.58
C LYS A 227 -18.81 -7.95 -11.69
N ALA A 228 -17.62 -7.37 -11.61
CA ALA A 228 -16.54 -7.59 -12.57
C ALA A 228 -15.74 -8.88 -12.32
N GLY A 229 -15.97 -9.61 -11.21
CA GLY A 229 -15.22 -10.82 -10.87
C GLY A 229 -13.82 -10.59 -10.30
N ILE A 230 -13.49 -9.36 -9.88
CA ILE A 230 -12.13 -8.94 -9.51
C ILE A 230 -11.85 -9.10 -8.00
N LEU A 231 -12.87 -9.40 -7.18
CA LEU A 231 -12.69 -9.51 -5.73
C LEU A 231 -11.79 -10.66 -5.26
N SER A 232 -11.50 -11.64 -6.11
CA SER A 232 -10.71 -12.82 -5.74
C SER A 232 -9.26 -12.53 -5.37
N SER A 233 -8.75 -11.34 -5.72
CA SER A 233 -7.39 -10.89 -5.37
C SER A 233 -7.28 -10.26 -3.97
N ILE A 234 -8.40 -10.08 -3.27
CA ILE A 234 -8.44 -9.46 -1.94
C ILE A 234 -8.60 -10.56 -0.89
N ASP A 235 -7.78 -10.50 0.16
CA ASP A 235 -7.85 -11.43 1.28
C ASP A 235 -9.22 -11.33 2.00
N ASP A 236 -9.81 -12.48 2.30
CA ASP A 236 -11.15 -12.55 2.90
C ASP A 236 -11.21 -11.81 4.25
N GLN A 237 -10.14 -11.84 5.05
CA GLN A 237 -10.10 -11.14 6.35
C GLN A 237 -10.10 -9.62 6.17
N ASP A 238 -9.38 -9.13 5.16
CA ASP A 238 -9.36 -7.71 4.84
C ASP A 238 -10.73 -7.25 4.32
N LEU A 239 -11.37 -8.05 3.46
CA LEU A 239 -12.71 -7.77 2.95
C LEU A 239 -13.76 -7.79 4.07
N GLU A 240 -13.72 -8.76 4.98
CA GLU A 240 -14.57 -8.80 6.17
C GLU A 240 -14.36 -7.55 7.04
N GLY A 241 -13.12 -7.12 7.24
CA GLY A 241 -12.80 -5.88 7.96
C GLY A 241 -13.39 -4.62 7.29
N PHE A 242 -13.28 -4.50 5.97
CA PHE A 242 -13.90 -3.40 5.23
C PHE A 242 -15.43 -3.40 5.38
N LEU A 243 -16.06 -4.58 5.24
CA LEU A 243 -17.50 -4.72 5.37
C LEU A 243 -17.98 -4.49 6.81
N PHE A 244 -17.19 -4.87 7.82
CA PHE A 244 -17.48 -4.59 9.22
C PHE A 244 -17.68 -3.10 9.47
N ASN A 245 -16.78 -2.24 8.97
CA ASN A 245 -16.95 -0.80 9.08
C ASN A 245 -18.17 -0.27 8.34
N VAL A 246 -18.45 -0.79 7.14
CA VAL A 246 -19.65 -0.43 6.38
C VAL A 246 -20.92 -0.78 7.16
N MET A 247 -20.96 -1.91 7.86
CA MET A 247 -22.12 -2.30 8.68
C MET A 247 -22.22 -1.46 9.96
N LEU A 248 -21.12 -1.33 10.69
CA LEU A 248 -21.10 -0.71 12.01
C LEU A 248 -21.33 0.81 11.96
N LEU A 249 -20.57 1.52 11.11
CA LEU A 249 -20.55 2.98 11.09
C LEU A 249 -21.71 3.57 10.28
N ARG A 250 -22.38 2.75 9.45
CA ARG A 250 -23.61 3.15 8.75
C ARG A 250 -24.86 2.98 9.63
N GLY A 251 -24.85 2.02 10.55
CA GLY A 251 -25.99 1.72 11.43
C GLY A 251 -26.12 2.66 12.64
N ALA A 252 -25.02 3.28 13.09
CA ALA A 252 -25.04 4.16 14.26
C ALA A 252 -25.64 5.54 13.94
N THR A 253 -26.97 5.65 13.90
CA THR A 253 -27.72 6.91 13.80
C THR A 253 -28.12 7.51 15.14
N ILE A 254 -27.92 6.78 16.24
CA ILE A 254 -28.37 7.19 17.57
C ILE A 254 -27.12 7.53 18.39
N ALA A 255 -26.85 8.83 18.55
CA ALA A 255 -25.91 9.27 19.57
C ALA A 255 -26.40 8.73 20.93
N PRO A 256 -25.53 8.14 21.78
CA PRO A 256 -25.94 7.84 23.14
C PRO A 256 -26.42 9.14 23.78
N ALA A 257 -27.67 9.15 24.24
CA ALA A 257 -28.22 10.28 24.96
C ALA A 257 -27.32 10.57 26.16
N ALA A 258 -26.74 11.78 26.19
CA ALA A 258 -26.02 12.31 27.34
C ALA A 258 -27.00 12.79 28.42
#